data_AF-A0A934WL28-F1
#
_entry.id   AF-A0A934WL28-F1
#
_cell.length_a   1.000
_cell.length_b   1.000
_cell.length_c   1.000
_cell.angle_alpha   90.00
_cell.angle_beta   90.00
_cell.angle_gamma   90.00
#
_symmetry.space_group_name_H-M   'P 1'
#
loop_
_entity.id
_entity.type
_entity.pdbx_description
1 polymer ?
#
loop_
_entity_poly.entity_id
_entity_poly.type
_entity_poly.pdbx_seq_one_letter_code
_entity_poly.pdbx_strand_id
1 'polypeptide(L)'
;MDEEIAALRKEVEHLIAMHTASYVTLTSLVATHPQPEQFQLHLITALEGVLGSERLGRWTEDQKQIVRRVVETFQNVRPAPPIDPLKQALGDRDPRQHP
;
A
#
# COMPACT_ATOMS: atom_id res chain seq x y z
N MET A 1 -26.42 16.35 19.72
CA MET A 1 -25.04 16.54 20.19
C MET A 1 -24.34 15.22 20.48
N ASP A 2 -24.73 14.41 21.47
CA ASP A 2 -24.03 13.14 21.78
C ASP A 2 -24.18 12.07 20.67
N GLU A 3 -25.37 11.95 20.08
CA GLU A 3 -25.62 11.04 18.94
C GLU A 3 -24.86 11.44 17.68
N GLU A 4 -24.73 12.75 17.41
CA GLU A 4 -23.97 13.28 16.28
C GLU A 4 -22.46 13.04 16.47
N ILE A 5 -21.95 13.24 17.69
CA ILE A 5 -20.55 12.92 18.03
C ILE A 5 -20.28 11.42 17.87
N ALA A 6 -21.22 10.56 18.29
CA ALA A 6 -21.10 9.11 18.11
C ALA A 6 -21.10 8.71 16.62
N ALA A 7 -21.96 9.34 15.81
CA ALA A 7 -21.99 9.12 14.37
C ALA A 7 -20.68 9.53 13.68
N LEU A 8 -20.15 10.72 14.02
CA LEU A 8 -18.86 11.20 13.53
C LEU A 8 -17.70 10.27 13.92
N ARG A 9 -17.68 9.77 15.15
CA ARG A 9 -16.66 8.80 15.60
C ARG A 9 -16.70 7.54 14.76
N LYS A 10 -17.89 6.98 14.53
CA LYS A 10 -18.08 5.79 13.71
C LYS A 10 -17.64 6.00 12.25
N GLU A 11 -17.91 7.18 11.70
CA GLU A 11 -17.46 7.53 10.36
C GLU A 11 -15.93 7.63 10.28
N VAL A 12 -15.29 8.27 11.26
CA VAL A 12 -13.82 8.33 11.37
C VAL A 12 -13.21 6.93 11.52
N GLU A 13 -13.80 6.06 12.35
CA GLU A 13 -13.38 4.66 12.48
C GLU A 13 -13.46 3.92 11.15
N HIS A 14 -14.53 4.14 10.39
CA HIS A 14 -14.69 3.54 9.07
C HIS A 14 -13.64 4.05 8.07
N LEU A 15 -13.36 5.36 8.06
CA LEU A 15 -12.30 5.94 7.24
C LEU A 15 -10.92 5.37 7.61
N ILE A 16 -10.62 5.21 8.89
CA ILE A 16 -9.38 4.59 9.37
C ILE A 16 -9.28 3.13 8.90
N ALA A 17 -10.37 2.36 8.99
CA ALA A 17 -10.40 0.98 8.55
C ALA A 17 -10.15 0.86 7.03
N MET A 18 -10.83 1.67 6.21
CA MET A 18 -10.64 1.71 4.76
C MET A 18 -9.22 2.12 4.37
N HIS A 19 -8.65 3.13 5.04
CA HIS A 19 -7.28 3.56 4.82
C HIS A 19 -6.29 2.45 5.18
N THR A 20 -6.50 1.76 6.31
CA THR A 20 -5.66 0.65 6.75
C THR A 20 -5.70 -0.51 5.77
N ALA A 21 -6.89 -0.89 5.28
CA ALA A 21 -7.04 -1.93 4.26
C ALA A 21 -6.29 -1.56 2.97
N SER A 22 -6.47 -0.32 2.49
CA SER A 22 -5.80 0.19 1.30
C SER A 22 -4.28 0.18 1.46
N TYR A 23 -3.79 0.59 2.63
CA TYR A 23 -2.37 0.58 2.96
C TYR A 23 -1.77 -0.83 2.94
N VAL A 24 -2.46 -1.83 3.51
CA VAL A 24 -2.03 -3.23 3.47
C VAL A 24 -1.96 -3.76 2.04
N THR A 25 -2.99 -3.50 1.23
CA THR A 25 -3.03 -3.92 -0.18
C THR A 25 -1.86 -3.32 -0.96
N LEU A 26 -1.65 -2.01 -0.86
CA LEU A 26 -0.56 -1.32 -1.56
C LEU A 26 0.81 -1.83 -1.09
N THR A 27 1.00 -2.00 0.21
CA THR A 27 2.24 -2.56 0.77
C THR A 27 2.53 -3.96 0.22
N SER A 28 1.51 -4.82 0.14
CA SER A 28 1.65 -6.16 -0.42
C SER A 28 2.02 -6.13 -1.90
N LEU A 29 1.42 -5.24 -2.68
CA LEU A 29 1.76 -5.04 -4.10
C LEU A 29 3.20 -4.55 -4.28
N VAL A 30 3.64 -3.57 -3.49
CA VAL A 30 5.04 -3.09 -3.51
C VAL A 30 6.00 -4.23 -3.19
N ALA A 31 5.71 -4.98 -2.11
CA ALA A 31 6.59 -6.04 -1.63
C ALA A 31 6.70 -7.23 -2.59
N THR A 32 5.66 -7.48 -3.39
CA THR A 32 5.60 -8.62 -4.32
C THR A 32 5.81 -8.23 -5.79
N HIS A 33 6.07 -6.94 -6.06
CA HIS A 33 6.28 -6.45 -7.43
C HIS A 33 7.50 -7.13 -8.07
N PRO A 34 7.45 -7.56 -9.35
CA PRO A 34 8.58 -8.22 -10.03
C PRO A 34 9.85 -7.36 -10.10
N GLN A 35 9.68 -6.03 -10.06
CA GLN A 35 10.75 -5.03 -10.12
C GLN A 35 10.51 -3.95 -9.06
N PRO A 36 10.78 -4.23 -7.77
CA PRO A 36 10.36 -3.37 -6.66
C PRO A 36 11.05 -2.00 -6.69
N GLU A 37 12.33 -1.94 -7.04
CA GLU A 37 13.09 -0.68 -7.14
C GLU A 37 12.53 0.25 -8.23
N GLN A 38 12.21 -0.30 -9.41
CA GLN A 38 11.63 0.49 -10.50
C GLN A 38 10.22 1.00 -10.15
N PHE A 39 9.44 0.17 -9.46
CA PHE A 39 8.12 0.56 -8.98
C PHE A 39 8.21 1.69 -7.95
N GLN A 40 9.16 1.63 -7.00
CA GLN A 40 9.40 2.69 -6.03
C GLN A 40 9.80 4.01 -6.69
N LEU A 41 10.67 3.98 -7.71
CA LEU A 41 11.03 5.17 -8.51
C LEU A 41 9.82 5.76 -9.24
N HIS A 42 8.96 4.90 -9.80
CA HIS A 42 7.73 5.34 -10.46
C HIS A 42 6.77 6.01 -9.47
N LEU A 43 6.59 5.45 -8.27
CA LEU A 43 5.75 6.03 -7.22
C LEU A 43 6.21 7.44 -6.81
N ILE A 44 7.53 7.67 -6.69
CA ILE A 44 8.09 9.01 -6.43
C ILE A 44 7.73 9.97 -7.56
N THR A 45 7.97 9.55 -8.80
CA THR A 45 7.71 10.38 -9.98
C THR A 45 6.23 10.75 -10.08
N ALA A 46 5.35 9.78 -9.83
CA ALA A 46 3.90 10.00 -9.81
C ALA A 46 3.47 10.94 -8.68
N LEU A 47 4.06 10.81 -7.49
CA LEU A 47 3.80 11.71 -6.37
C LEU A 47 4.16 13.15 -6.71
N GLU A 48 5.36 13.41 -7.24
CA GLU A 48 5.78 14.77 -7.61
C GLU A 48 4.87 15.36 -8.69
N GLY A 49 4.47 14.55 -9.68
CA GLY A 49 3.50 14.97 -10.70
C GLY A 49 2.13 15.33 -10.12
N VAL A 50 1.66 14.58 -9.13
CA VAL A 50 0.38 14.84 -8.45
C VAL A 50 0.47 16.08 -7.55
N LEU A 51 1.52 16.21 -6.75
CA LEU A 51 1.74 17.35 -5.85
C LEU A 51 1.97 18.67 -6.61
N GLY A 52 2.60 18.60 -7.78
CA GLY A 52 2.78 19.73 -8.69
C GLY A 52 1.58 20.03 -9.58
N SER A 53 0.54 19.19 -9.57
CA SER A 53 -0.64 19.38 -10.43
C SER A 53 -1.55 20.50 -9.92
N GLU A 54 -2.18 21.23 -10.85
CA GLU A 54 -3.21 22.23 -10.53
C GLU A 54 -4.41 21.62 -9.78
N ARG A 55 -4.66 20.31 -9.97
CA ARG A 55 -5.73 19.56 -9.31
C ARG A 55 -5.57 19.55 -7.79
N LEU A 56 -4.33 19.61 -7.29
CA LEU A 56 -4.02 19.71 -5.87
C LEU A 56 -3.65 21.15 -5.44
N GLY A 57 -3.84 22.15 -6.30
CA GLY A 57 -3.54 23.54 -6.00
C GLY A 57 -4.33 24.11 -4.81
N ARG A 58 -5.47 23.50 -4.46
CA ARG A 58 -6.32 23.87 -3.32
C ARG A 58 -5.95 23.17 -2.01
N TRP A 59 -5.04 22.20 -2.05
CA TRP A 59 -4.64 21.48 -0.85
C TRP A 59 -3.74 22.33 0.02
N THR A 60 -3.92 22.22 1.33
CA THR A 60 -3.02 22.84 2.30
C THR A 60 -1.67 22.15 2.25
N GLU A 61 -0.64 22.84 2.75
CA GLU A 61 0.70 22.24 2.83
C GLU A 61 0.69 20.99 3.71
N ASP A 62 -0.05 21.00 4.82
CA ASP A 62 -0.20 19.83 5.69
C ASP A 62 -0.78 18.61 4.96
N GLN A 63 -1.79 18.81 4.10
CA GLN A 63 -2.38 17.72 3.30
C GLN A 63 -1.36 17.12 2.33
N LYS A 64 -0.53 17.98 1.70
CA LYS A 64 0.54 17.53 0.81
C LYS A 64 1.62 16.75 1.59
N GLN A 65 1.97 17.21 2.78
CA GLN A 65 2.92 16.53 3.66
C GLN A 65 2.42 15.16 4.13
N ILE A 66 1.12 15.02 4.42
CA ILE A 66 0.53 13.72 4.77
C ILE A 66 0.70 12.73 3.61
N VAL A 67 0.37 13.13 2.38
CA VAL A 67 0.51 12.25 1.22
C VAL A 67 1.97 11.90 0.95
N ARG A 68 2.89 12.86 1.09
CA ARG A 68 4.33 12.58 0.95
C ARG A 68 4.78 11.50 1.95
N ARG A 69 4.41 11.61 3.22
CA ARG A 69 4.76 10.61 4.25
C ARG A 69 4.21 9.21 3.94
N VAL A 70 2.99 9.11 3.41
CA VAL A 70 2.41 7.81 3.03
C VAL A 70 3.24 7.15 1.92
N VAL A 71 3.62 7.91 0.89
CA VAL A 71 4.44 7.38 -0.22
C VAL A 71 5.86 7.03 0.24
N GLU A 72 6.48 7.86 1.08
CA GLU A 72 7.78 7.56 1.70
C GLU A 72 7.74 6.26 2.52
N THR A 73 6.60 5.96 3.16
CA THR A 73 6.44 4.70 3.87
C THR A 73 6.50 3.50 2.93
N PHE A 74 5.92 3.60 1.73
CA PHE A 74 6.00 2.55 0.71
C PHE A 74 7.41 2.36 0.13
N GLN A 75 8.24 3.40 0.10
CA GLN A 75 9.65 3.29 -0.33
C GLN A 75 10.48 2.44 0.62
N ASN A 76 10.07 2.33 1.89
CA ASN A 76 10.76 1.53 2.89
C ASN A 76 10.29 0.06 2.92
N VAL A 77 9.30 -0.29 2.11
CA VAL A 77 8.80 -1.67 2.01
C VAL A 77 9.85 -2.55 1.36
N ARG A 78 10.28 -3.58 2.09
CA ARG A 78 11.26 -4.54 1.58
C ARG A 78 10.58 -5.56 0.68
N PRO A 79 11.25 -6.03 -0.39
CA PRO A 79 10.76 -7.12 -1.20
C PRO A 79 10.50 -8.35 -0.32
N ALA A 80 9.34 -8.97 -0.47
CA ALA A 80 9.02 -10.23 0.16
C ALA A 80 9.67 -11.37 -0.65
N PRO A 81 10.06 -12.48 -0.01
CA PRO A 81 10.45 -13.67 -0.74
C PRO A 81 9.29 -14.16 -1.63
N PRO A 82 9.57 -14.72 -2.81
CA PRO A 82 8.53 -15.25 -3.68
C PRO A 82 7.71 -16.31 -2.92
N ILE A 83 6.39 -16.14 -2.91
CA ILE A 83 5.48 -17.20 -2.45
C ILE A 83 5.27 -18.13 -3.63
N ASP A 84 5.74 -19.38 -3.50
CA ASP A 84 5.36 -20.46 -4.40
C ASP A 84 4.14 -21.18 -3.80
N PRO A 85 2.91 -20.87 -4.25
CA PRO A 85 1.70 -21.46 -3.70
C PRO A 85 1.62 -22.96 -3.95
N LEU A 86 2.33 -23.48 -4.96
CA LEU A 86 2.34 -24.90 -5.30
C LEU A 86 3.33 -25.68 -4.43
N LYS A 87 4.49 -25.11 -4.09
CA LYS A 87 5.43 -25.73 -3.12
C LYS A 87 4.80 -25.95 -1.75
N GLN A 88 4.00 -25.00 -1.27
CA GLN A 88 3.32 -25.13 0.03
C GLN A 88 2.20 -26.19 -0.02
N ALA A 89 1.51 -26.34 -1.15
CA ALA A 89 0.42 -27.29 -1.31
C ALA A 89 0.88 -28.73 -1.61
N LEU A 90 2.00 -28.90 -2.33
CA LEU A 90 2.47 -30.20 -2.81
C LEU A 90 3.55 -30.82 -1.90
N GLY A 91 4.17 -30.03 -1.03
CA GLY A 91 5.41 -30.41 -0.33
C GLY A 91 6.54 -30.72 -1.33
N ASP A 92 7.73 -31.08 -0.84
CA ASP A 92 8.88 -31.48 -1.67
C ASP A 92 8.69 -32.82 -2.40
N ARG A 93 7.47 -33.15 -2.83
CA ARG A 93 7.22 -34.36 -3.64
C ARG A 93 7.70 -34.11 -5.06
N ASP A 94 8.90 -34.60 -5.35
CA ASP A 94 9.38 -34.78 -6.72
C ASP A 94 8.53 -35.87 -7.40
N PRO A 95 7.71 -35.52 -8.42
CA PRO A 95 6.87 -36.49 -9.12
C PRO A 95 7.68 -37.56 -9.90
N ARG A 96 9.02 -37.46 -9.92
CA ARG A 96 9.93 -38.43 -10.54
C ARG A 96 10.45 -39.51 -9.57
N GLN A 97 10.04 -39.51 -8.31
CA GLN A 97 10.53 -40.45 -7.28
C GLN A 97 9.54 -41.58 -6.88
N HIS A 98 8.57 -41.93 -7.73
CA HIS A 98 7.80 -43.16 -7.50
C HIS A 98 8.20 -44.26 -8.50
N PRO A 99 8.67 -45.43 -8.01
CA PRO A 99 8.97 -46.61 -8.84
C PRO A 99 7.72 -47.26 -9.43
#